data_AF-A0A7Y5RT33-F1
#
_entry.id   AF-A0A7Y5RT33-F1
#
_cell.length_a   1.000
_cell.length_b   1.000
_cell.length_c   1.000
_cell.angle_alpha   90.00
_cell.angle_beta   90.00
_cell.angle_gamma   90.00
#
_symmetry.space_group_name_H-M   'P 1'
#
loop_
_entity.id
_entity.type
_entity.pdbx_description
1 polymer ?
#
loop_
_entity_poly.entity_id
_entity_poly.type
_entity_poly.pdbx_seq_one_letter_code
_entity_poly.pdbx_strand_id
1 'polypeptide(L)'
;MSSEFDAQQSESGDLQSRLESLERENERLKRRMNELIGPDNPGFDAIVFQRTLQRVLLLLMIPIFLIAPLSLLPQLKVVSIPRIDLAPGFPLIDPGGLYSGRPGLGFGFISIGGLAVGVVAFGGAAVGLVAIGGGALGVLAFGGGAVGVIAVGGGAVGYVAIGGGGFGRYVLAGDGRGRAVLSRRRQDPEAVELFTRWFPALKKAFTGPMPVVPVDKSGWE
;
A
#
# COMPACT_ATOMS: atom_id res chain seq x y z
N MET A 1 31.76 -3.94 61.50
CA MET A 1 32.54 -4.89 60.69
C MET A 1 31.87 -6.25 60.50
N SER A 2 31.81 -7.18 61.47
CA SER A 2 31.15 -8.49 61.23
C SER A 2 29.65 -8.35 60.90
N SER A 3 28.92 -7.53 61.67
CA SER A 3 27.48 -7.34 61.50
C SER A 3 27.10 -6.62 60.19
N GLU A 4 27.96 -5.74 59.68
CA GLU A 4 27.75 -5.06 58.40
C GLU A 4 28.01 -6.00 57.22
N PHE A 5 29.01 -6.89 57.35
CA PHE A 5 29.33 -7.88 56.33
C PHE A 5 28.21 -8.93 56.21
N ASP A 6 27.67 -9.40 57.34
CA ASP A 6 26.54 -10.33 57.38
C ASP A 6 25.25 -9.72 56.79
N ALA A 7 24.99 -8.43 57.08
CA ALA A 7 23.86 -7.70 56.52
C ALA A 7 23.98 -7.54 55.00
N GLN A 8 25.17 -7.19 54.51
CA GLN A 8 25.45 -7.00 53.09
C GLN A 8 25.39 -8.33 52.31
N GLN A 9 25.76 -9.45 52.95
CA GLN A 9 25.68 -10.79 52.38
C GLN A 9 24.23 -11.30 52.32
N SER A 10 23.42 -11.00 53.35
CA SER A 10 21.99 -11.28 53.35
C SER A 10 21.23 -10.48 52.27
N GLU A 11 21.55 -9.20 52.11
CA GLU A 11 20.93 -8.34 51.10
C GLU A 11 21.28 -8.80 49.68
N SER A 12 22.54 -9.18 49.45
CA SER A 12 22.99 -9.73 48.16
C SER A 12 22.29 -11.05 47.82
N GLY A 13 22.03 -11.91 48.82
CA GLY A 13 21.29 -13.16 48.65
C GLY A 13 19.81 -12.97 48.31
N ASP A 14 19.14 -12.00 48.96
CA ASP A 14 17.74 -11.65 48.65
C ASP A 14 17.61 -11.10 47.22
N LEU A 15 18.54 -10.22 46.82
CA LEU A 15 18.58 -9.68 45.46
C LEU A 15 18.80 -10.75 44.39
N GLN A 16 19.69 -11.71 44.62
CA GLN A 16 19.88 -12.85 43.70
C GLN A 16 18.62 -13.70 43.57
N SER A 17 17.95 -13.98 44.69
CA SER A 17 16.70 -14.75 44.71
C SER A 17 15.58 -14.06 43.92
N ARG A 18 15.45 -12.73 44.06
CA ARG A 18 14.52 -11.93 43.26
C ARG A 18 14.89 -11.94 41.78
N LEU A 19 16.16 -11.80 41.43
CA LEU A 19 16.61 -11.82 40.04
C LEU A 19 16.26 -13.14 39.35
N GLU A 20 16.52 -14.26 40.03
CA GLU A 20 16.14 -15.59 39.53
C GLU A 20 14.62 -15.77 39.38
N SER A 21 13.82 -15.15 40.25
CA SER A 21 12.36 -15.18 40.13
C SER A 21 11.89 -14.38 38.91
N LEU A 22 12.48 -13.20 38.67
CA LEU A 22 12.19 -12.34 37.54
C LEU A 22 12.60 -12.97 36.21
N GLU A 23 13.76 -13.63 36.16
CA GLU A 23 14.21 -14.34 34.97
C GLU A 23 13.28 -15.52 34.65
N ARG A 24 12.87 -16.28 35.67
CA ARG A 24 11.89 -17.37 35.51
C ARG A 24 10.55 -16.85 35.01
N GLU A 25 10.07 -15.71 35.53
CA GLU A 25 8.80 -15.12 35.11
C GLU A 25 8.90 -14.53 33.70
N ASN A 26 10.00 -13.88 33.35
CA ASN A 26 10.27 -13.43 31.98
C ASN A 26 10.30 -14.60 31.00
N GLU A 27 10.97 -15.70 31.31
CA GLU A 27 10.98 -16.90 30.46
C GLU A 27 9.59 -17.55 30.36
N ARG A 28 8.82 -17.58 31.45
CA ARG A 28 7.43 -18.05 31.46
C ARG A 28 6.53 -17.17 30.58
N LEU A 29 6.69 -15.85 30.69
CA LEU A 29 5.99 -14.87 29.88
C LEU A 29 6.37 -15.02 28.41
N LYS A 30 7.66 -15.16 28.07
CA LYS A 30 8.10 -15.42 26.70
C LYS A 30 7.49 -16.68 26.11
N ARG A 31 7.40 -17.78 26.87
CA ARG A 31 6.76 -19.03 26.39
C ARG A 31 5.27 -18.85 26.14
N ARG A 32 4.52 -18.27 27.09
CA ARG A 32 3.10 -17.95 26.89
C ARG A 32 2.88 -16.98 25.75
N MET A 33 3.77 -16.00 25.62
CA MET A 33 3.75 -15.02 24.56
C MET A 33 3.99 -15.69 23.21
N ASN A 34 4.94 -16.61 23.07
CA ASN A 34 5.15 -17.37 21.83
C ASN A 34 3.99 -18.31 21.48
N GLU A 35 3.24 -18.82 22.47
CA GLU A 35 2.05 -19.64 22.22
C GLU A 35 0.86 -18.80 21.75
N LEU A 36 0.75 -17.55 22.22
CA LEU A 36 -0.34 -16.62 21.87
C LEU A 36 -0.03 -15.76 20.65
N ILE A 37 1.24 -15.40 20.47
CA ILE A 37 1.79 -14.67 19.34
C ILE A 37 2.42 -15.73 18.45
N GLY A 38 1.62 -16.29 17.54
CA GLY A 38 2.19 -17.05 16.43
C GLY A 38 3.18 -16.20 15.62
N PRO A 39 3.91 -16.78 14.65
CA PRO A 39 4.77 -16.01 13.74
C PRO A 39 3.98 -14.91 12.97
N ASP A 40 2.65 -15.01 12.97
CA ASP A 40 1.71 -14.03 12.46
C ASP A 40 1.15 -13.13 13.59
N ASN A 41 1.15 -11.82 13.35
CA ASN A 41 0.67 -10.79 14.26
C ASN A 41 -0.79 -11.07 14.72
N PRO A 42 -1.06 -11.30 16.02
CA PRO A 42 -2.39 -11.72 16.50
C PRO A 42 -3.52 -10.70 16.24
N GLY A 43 -3.18 -9.41 16.06
CA GLY A 43 -4.14 -8.35 15.71
C GLY A 43 -4.33 -8.10 14.22
N PHE A 44 -3.57 -8.78 13.34
CA PHE A 44 -3.61 -8.53 11.90
C PHE A 44 -3.25 -9.74 11.05
N ASP A 45 -4.21 -10.23 10.27
CA ASP A 45 -4.02 -11.30 9.30
C ASP A 45 -3.48 -10.73 7.96
N ALA A 46 -2.18 -10.93 7.74
CA ALA A 46 -1.49 -10.45 6.53
C ALA A 46 -1.96 -11.16 5.25
N ILE A 47 -2.44 -12.40 5.34
CA ILE A 47 -2.91 -13.19 4.19
C ILE A 47 -4.28 -12.66 3.73
N VAL A 48 -5.19 -12.46 4.68
CA VAL A 48 -6.52 -11.87 4.42
C VAL A 48 -6.36 -10.44 3.92
N PHE A 49 -5.45 -9.67 4.51
CA PHE A 49 -5.11 -8.33 4.01
C PHE A 49 -4.65 -8.38 2.56
N GLN A 50 -3.65 -9.19 2.22
CA GLN A 50 -3.09 -9.22 0.87
C GLN A 50 -4.12 -9.66 -0.17
N ARG A 51 -4.96 -10.65 0.15
CA ARG A 51 -6.08 -11.05 -0.73
C ARG A 51 -7.10 -9.94 -0.91
N THR A 52 -7.42 -9.22 0.16
CA THR A 52 -8.38 -8.11 0.11
C THR A 52 -7.82 -6.92 -0.67
N LEU A 53 -6.56 -6.58 -0.44
CA LEU A 53 -5.82 -5.56 -1.20
C LEU A 53 -5.78 -5.91 -2.69
N GLN A 54 -5.45 -7.16 -3.04
CA GLN A 54 -5.46 -7.61 -4.43
C GLN A 54 -6.84 -7.46 -5.07
N ARG A 55 -7.92 -7.79 -4.35
CA ARG A 55 -9.28 -7.58 -4.86
C ARG A 55 -9.60 -6.11 -5.06
N VAL A 56 -9.25 -5.24 -4.12
CA VAL A 56 -9.42 -3.79 -4.25
C VAL A 56 -8.64 -3.26 -5.45
N LEU A 57 -7.38 -3.67 -5.58
CA LEU A 57 -6.52 -3.26 -6.69
C LEU A 57 -7.07 -3.74 -8.03
N LEU A 58 -7.49 -5.00 -8.11
CA LEU A 58 -8.14 -5.55 -9.31
C LEU A 58 -9.39 -4.76 -9.65
N LEU A 59 -10.29 -4.50 -8.70
CA LEU A 59 -11.52 -3.73 -8.92
C LEU A 59 -11.22 -2.32 -9.46
N LEU A 60 -10.21 -1.63 -8.91
CA LEU A 60 -9.77 -0.32 -9.40
C LEU A 60 -9.16 -0.40 -10.82
N MET A 61 -8.54 -1.53 -11.18
CA MET A 61 -7.89 -1.73 -12.47
C MET A 61 -8.78 -2.39 -13.53
N ILE A 62 -9.96 -2.93 -13.18
CA ILE A 62 -10.88 -3.59 -14.14
C ILE A 62 -11.11 -2.76 -15.41
N PRO A 63 -11.43 -1.44 -15.33
CA PRO A 63 -11.66 -0.65 -16.53
C PRO A 63 -10.45 -0.65 -17.46
N ILE A 64 -9.24 -0.60 -16.90
CA ILE A 64 -7.98 -0.59 -17.64
C ILE A 64 -7.72 -1.95 -18.25
N PHE A 65 -7.92 -3.04 -17.51
CA PHE A 65 -7.78 -4.40 -18.03
C PHE A 65 -8.81 -4.74 -19.10
N LEU A 66 -9.97 -4.07 -19.15
CA LEU A 66 -10.94 -4.26 -20.22
C LEU A 66 -10.54 -3.49 -21.49
N ILE A 67 -10.07 -2.24 -21.31
CA ILE A 67 -9.76 -1.31 -22.41
C ILE A 67 -8.38 -1.57 -23.03
N ALA A 68 -7.36 -1.88 -22.22
CA ALA A 68 -5.98 -2.08 -22.67
C ALA A 68 -5.79 -3.23 -23.68
N PRO A 69 -6.28 -4.47 -23.44
CA PRO A 69 -6.15 -5.55 -24.43
C PRO A 69 -6.98 -5.29 -25.69
N LEU A 70 -8.13 -4.63 -25.56
CA LEU A 70 -8.94 -4.20 -26.71
C LEU A 70 -8.15 -3.24 -27.62
N SER A 71 -7.33 -2.37 -27.03
CA SER A 71 -6.47 -1.43 -27.78
C SER A 71 -5.21 -2.07 -28.40
N LEU A 72 -4.80 -3.25 -27.93
CA LEU A 72 -3.61 -3.97 -28.42
C LEU A 72 -3.90 -4.92 -29.60
N LEU A 73 -5.18 -5.17 -29.90
CA LEU A 73 -5.56 -6.04 -31.01
C LEU A 73 -5.30 -5.33 -32.35
N PRO A 74 -4.30 -5.75 -33.15
CA PRO A 74 -3.96 -5.11 -34.42
C PRO A 74 -5.09 -5.22 -35.47
N GLN A 75 -6.02 -6.16 -35.26
CA GLN A 75 -7.17 -6.43 -36.11
C GLN A 75 -8.27 -5.36 -35.95
N LEU A 76 -8.39 -4.76 -34.76
CA LEU A 76 -9.23 -3.61 -34.51
C LEU A 76 -8.40 -2.39 -34.89
N LYS A 77 -8.45 -1.99 -36.17
CA LYS A 77 -8.19 -0.59 -36.52
C LYS A 77 -9.03 0.22 -35.56
N VAL A 78 -8.40 0.85 -34.55
CA VAL A 78 -9.07 1.77 -33.63
C VAL A 78 -9.82 2.72 -34.53
N VAL A 79 -11.13 2.49 -34.59
CA VAL A 79 -12.03 2.94 -35.64
C VAL A 79 -11.76 4.39 -35.89
N SER A 80 -11.26 4.73 -37.08
CA SER A 80 -10.99 6.06 -37.63
C SER A 80 -11.54 7.22 -36.80
N ILE A 81 -10.99 7.47 -35.60
CA ILE A 81 -11.43 8.59 -34.78
C ILE A 81 -10.84 9.78 -35.53
N PRO A 82 -11.68 10.66 -36.12
CA PRO A 82 -11.14 11.80 -36.81
C PRO A 82 -10.42 12.66 -35.79
N ARG A 83 -9.27 13.22 -36.18
CA ARG A 83 -8.66 14.29 -35.41
C ARG A 83 -9.69 15.41 -35.29
N ILE A 84 -10.03 15.78 -34.06
CA ILE A 84 -10.87 16.94 -33.78
C ILE A 84 -9.94 18.00 -33.21
N ASP A 85 -9.87 19.15 -33.88
CA ASP A 85 -9.13 20.31 -33.39
C ASP A 85 -10.08 21.22 -32.62
N LEU A 86 -9.65 21.67 -31.44
CA LEU A 86 -10.37 22.69 -30.68
C LEU A 86 -10.09 24.09 -31.25
N ALA A 87 -8.85 24.30 -31.69
CA ALA A 87 -8.37 25.54 -32.30
C ALA A 87 -7.19 25.23 -33.25
N PRO A 88 -6.79 26.17 -34.14
CA PRO A 88 -5.62 25.99 -34.98
C PRO A 88 -4.38 25.66 -34.12
N GLY A 89 -3.82 24.46 -34.29
CA GLY A 89 -2.66 23.98 -33.51
C GLY A 89 -2.97 23.37 -32.14
N PHE A 90 -4.25 23.22 -31.75
CA PHE A 90 -4.66 22.56 -30.51
C PHE A 90 -5.57 21.36 -30.80
N PRO A 91 -5.02 20.14 -30.86
CA PRO A 91 -5.80 18.92 -31.02
C PRO A 91 -6.64 18.66 -29.74
N LEU A 92 -7.96 18.55 -29.91
CA LEU A 92 -8.85 18.09 -28.85
C LEU A 92 -8.67 16.58 -28.65
N ILE A 93 -8.65 15.83 -29.76
CA ILE A 93 -8.46 14.37 -29.75
C ILE A 93 -7.38 14.00 -30.76
N ASP A 94 -6.31 13.36 -30.31
CA ASP A 94 -5.25 12.82 -31.17
C ASP A 94 -5.13 11.30 -31.01
N PRO A 95 -5.75 10.53 -31.94
CA PRO A 95 -5.67 9.09 -31.95
C PRO A 95 -4.39 8.62 -32.65
N GLY A 96 -3.35 8.33 -31.87
CA GLY A 96 -2.17 7.63 -32.36
C GLY A 96 -1.06 8.52 -32.94
N GLY A 97 -1.08 9.82 -32.67
CA GLY A 97 -0.02 10.75 -33.05
C GLY A 97 -0.16 11.35 -34.46
N LEU A 98 -1.40 11.51 -34.91
CA LEU A 98 -1.73 12.22 -36.15
C LEU A 98 -1.35 13.70 -36.07
N TYR A 99 -1.37 14.30 -34.88
CA TYR A 99 -0.92 15.68 -34.68
C TYR A 99 0.59 15.83 -34.85
N SER A 100 1.36 14.94 -34.24
CA SER A 100 2.83 15.02 -34.25
C SER A 100 3.47 14.50 -35.54
N GLY A 101 2.69 13.83 -36.40
CA GLY A 101 3.18 13.13 -37.58
C GLY A 101 4.06 11.91 -37.27
N ARG A 102 4.13 11.51 -35.99
CA ARG A 102 4.93 10.38 -35.51
C ARG A 102 3.99 9.30 -34.96
N PRO A 103 3.96 8.10 -35.56
CA PRO A 103 3.15 7.00 -35.07
C PRO A 103 3.41 6.72 -33.59
N GLY A 104 2.35 6.71 -32.80
CA GLY A 104 2.40 6.39 -31.37
C GLY A 104 2.75 7.55 -30.45
N LEU A 105 2.97 8.77 -30.96
CA LEU A 105 3.25 9.97 -30.16
C LEU A 105 2.02 10.91 -30.18
N GLY A 106 1.08 10.70 -29.27
CA GLY A 106 -0.16 11.47 -29.19
C GLY A 106 0.00 12.77 -28.39
N PHE A 107 -0.61 13.85 -28.87
CA PHE A 107 -0.75 15.11 -28.12
C PHE A 107 -2.16 15.66 -28.21
N GLY A 108 -2.69 16.17 -27.11
CA GLY A 108 -3.94 16.93 -27.14
C GLY A 108 -4.67 16.97 -25.82
N PHE A 109 -5.94 17.37 -25.82
CA PHE A 109 -6.75 17.29 -24.62
C PHE A 109 -7.00 15.83 -24.22
N ILE A 110 -7.41 15.02 -25.19
CA ILE A 110 -7.51 13.56 -25.11
C ILE A 110 -6.46 12.97 -26.06
N SER A 111 -5.44 12.34 -25.49
CA SER A 111 -4.34 11.75 -26.25
C SER A 111 -4.36 10.24 -26.12
N ILE A 112 -4.28 9.53 -27.26
CA ILE A 112 -4.16 8.07 -27.30
C ILE A 112 -2.89 7.72 -28.06
N GLY A 113 -1.99 6.92 -27.48
CA GLY A 113 -0.74 6.56 -28.15
C GLY A 113 0.16 5.64 -27.34
N GLY A 114 1.29 5.24 -27.92
CA GLY A 114 2.35 4.56 -27.17
C GLY A 114 2.94 5.48 -26.10
N LEU A 115 3.22 6.73 -26.48
CA LEU A 115 3.46 7.86 -25.60
C LEU A 115 2.34 8.89 -25.81
N ALA A 116 1.58 9.19 -24.76
CA ALA A 116 0.44 10.09 -24.81
C ALA A 116 0.65 11.25 -23.83
N VAL A 117 0.52 12.48 -24.32
CA VAL A 117 0.63 13.69 -23.48
C VAL A 117 -0.63 14.54 -23.64
N GLY A 118 -1.35 14.78 -22.55
CA GLY A 118 -2.60 15.54 -22.60
C GLY A 118 -3.25 15.82 -21.26
N VAL A 119 -4.48 16.32 -21.28
CA VAL A 119 -5.27 16.43 -20.03
C VAL A 119 -5.73 15.05 -19.60
N VAL A 120 -6.22 14.25 -20.56
CA VAL A 120 -6.55 12.84 -20.40
C VAL A 120 -5.67 12.05 -21.37
N ALA A 121 -4.77 11.22 -20.83
CA ALA A 121 -3.79 10.47 -21.61
C ALA A 121 -3.99 8.96 -21.43
N PHE A 122 -4.13 8.26 -22.56
CA PHE A 122 -4.22 6.81 -22.63
C PHE A 122 -3.05 6.25 -23.42
N GLY A 123 -2.25 5.36 -22.84
CA GLY A 123 -1.12 4.81 -23.57
C GLY A 123 -0.22 3.84 -22.83
N GLY A 124 0.85 3.41 -23.50
CA GLY A 124 1.92 2.66 -22.84
C GLY A 124 2.62 3.52 -21.78
N ALA A 125 2.98 4.74 -22.15
CA ALA A 125 3.43 5.81 -21.28
C ALA A 125 2.48 7.01 -21.42
N ALA A 126 1.80 7.38 -20.34
CA ALA A 126 0.79 8.43 -20.31
C ALA A 126 1.21 9.55 -19.36
N VAL A 127 1.15 10.80 -19.83
CA VAL A 127 1.42 12.01 -19.04
C VAL A 127 0.23 12.94 -19.14
N GLY A 128 -0.40 13.26 -18.02
CA GLY A 128 -1.54 14.18 -18.03
C GLY A 128 -2.18 14.47 -16.68
N LEU A 129 -3.32 15.16 -16.67
CA LEU A 129 -4.07 15.33 -15.42
C LEU A 129 -4.66 13.98 -14.99
N VAL A 130 -5.22 13.25 -15.94
CA VAL A 130 -5.64 11.86 -15.82
C VAL A 130 -4.79 11.02 -16.76
N ALA A 131 -3.94 10.15 -16.20
CA ALA A 131 -3.05 9.29 -16.95
C ALA A 131 -3.40 7.82 -16.71
N ILE A 132 -3.67 7.09 -17.79
CA ILE A 132 -4.04 5.67 -17.77
C ILE A 132 -3.11 4.92 -18.70
N GLY A 133 -2.30 4.00 -18.16
CA GLY A 133 -1.31 3.31 -18.99
C GLY A 133 -0.43 2.28 -18.30
N GLY A 134 0.59 1.78 -19.00
CA GLY A 134 1.62 0.94 -18.38
C GLY A 134 2.47 1.74 -17.39
N GLY A 135 2.95 2.90 -17.83
CA GLY A 135 3.52 3.98 -17.02
C GLY A 135 2.61 5.20 -17.06
N ALA A 136 2.17 5.70 -15.90
CA ALA A 136 1.26 6.82 -15.79
C ALA A 136 1.84 7.92 -14.89
N LEU A 137 1.86 9.15 -15.39
CA LEU A 137 2.30 10.35 -14.68
C LEU A 137 1.17 11.37 -14.71
N GLY A 138 0.62 11.73 -13.56
CA GLY A 138 -0.47 12.69 -13.52
C GLY A 138 -1.01 13.07 -12.15
N VAL A 139 -2.10 13.83 -12.10
CA VAL A 139 -2.80 14.07 -10.82
C VAL A 139 -3.49 12.79 -10.39
N LEU A 140 -4.22 12.17 -11.32
CA LEU A 140 -4.77 10.83 -11.21
C LEU A 140 -3.99 9.91 -12.14
N ALA A 141 -3.25 8.96 -11.57
CA ALA A 141 -2.40 8.04 -12.32
C ALA A 141 -2.84 6.60 -12.07
N PHE A 142 -3.14 5.88 -13.14
CA PHE A 142 -3.54 4.48 -13.08
C PHE A 142 -2.67 3.65 -14.02
N GLY A 143 -2.00 2.61 -13.51
CA GLY A 143 -1.13 1.80 -14.35
C GLY A 143 -0.30 0.74 -13.66
N GLY A 144 0.62 0.12 -14.41
CA GLY A 144 1.63 -0.79 -13.82
C GLY A 144 2.57 -0.03 -12.90
N GLY A 145 3.09 1.11 -13.39
CA GLY A 145 3.81 2.11 -12.61
C GLY A 145 3.08 3.46 -12.67
N ALA A 146 2.62 3.96 -11.52
CA ALA A 146 1.83 5.18 -11.43
C ALA A 146 2.52 6.20 -10.52
N VAL A 147 2.63 7.44 -10.97
CA VAL A 147 3.18 8.57 -10.20
C VAL A 147 2.19 9.73 -10.25
N GLY A 148 1.71 10.17 -9.10
CA GLY A 148 0.73 11.26 -9.07
C GLY A 148 0.28 11.72 -7.69
N VAL A 149 -0.79 12.53 -7.65
CA VAL A 149 -1.42 12.86 -6.36
C VAL A 149 -2.18 11.65 -5.85
N ILE A 150 -2.97 11.03 -6.71
CA ILE A 150 -3.60 9.73 -6.47
C ILE A 150 -3.03 8.76 -7.49
N ALA A 151 -2.29 7.77 -7.01
CA ALA A 151 -1.63 6.76 -7.83
C ALA A 151 -2.18 5.37 -7.48
N VAL A 152 -2.63 4.63 -8.49
CA VAL A 152 -3.13 3.25 -8.34
C VAL A 152 -2.41 2.33 -9.32
N GLY A 153 -1.79 1.26 -8.83
CA GLY A 153 -1.04 0.38 -9.71
C GLY A 153 -0.26 -0.75 -9.08
N GLY A 154 0.60 -1.41 -9.87
CA GLY A 154 1.58 -2.37 -9.36
C GLY A 154 2.59 -1.68 -8.45
N GLY A 155 3.20 -0.60 -8.94
CA GLY A 155 3.99 0.36 -8.17
C GLY A 155 3.32 1.74 -8.21
N ALA A 156 3.07 2.33 -7.04
CA ALA A 156 2.38 3.62 -6.93
C ALA A 156 3.17 4.62 -6.09
N VAL A 157 3.39 5.83 -6.61
CA VAL A 157 4.05 6.93 -5.89
C VAL A 157 3.15 8.14 -5.86
N GLY A 158 2.82 8.65 -4.67
CA GLY A 158 1.94 9.81 -4.59
C GLY A 158 1.54 10.29 -3.22
N TYR A 159 0.61 11.26 -3.18
CA TYR A 159 0.00 11.67 -1.91
C TYR A 159 -0.86 10.53 -1.35
N VAL A 160 -1.69 9.93 -2.20
CA VAL A 160 -2.39 8.67 -1.98
C VAL A 160 -1.83 7.64 -2.96
N ALA A 161 -1.24 6.56 -2.44
CA ALA A 161 -0.69 5.47 -3.25
C ALA A 161 -1.38 4.15 -2.90
N ILE A 162 -1.99 3.49 -3.88
CA ILE A 162 -2.65 2.19 -3.73
C ILE A 162 -2.01 1.17 -4.68
N GLY A 163 -1.42 0.10 -4.18
CA GLY A 163 -0.76 -0.84 -5.07
C GLY A 163 -0.12 -2.09 -4.48
N GLY A 164 0.67 -2.79 -5.29
CA GLY A 164 1.53 -3.88 -4.80
C GLY A 164 2.67 -3.34 -3.95
N GLY A 165 3.35 -2.32 -4.48
CA GLY A 165 4.32 -1.50 -3.76
C GLY A 165 3.96 -0.02 -3.84
N GLY A 166 4.29 0.77 -2.81
CA GLY A 166 4.04 2.20 -2.92
C GLY A 166 4.83 3.12 -1.99
N PHE A 167 4.96 4.38 -2.42
CA PHE A 167 5.63 5.43 -1.66
C PHE A 167 4.77 6.70 -1.59
N GLY A 168 4.59 7.28 -0.41
CA GLY A 168 3.70 8.44 -0.29
C GLY A 168 3.37 8.94 1.10
N ARG A 169 2.37 9.82 1.18
CA ARG A 169 1.84 10.26 2.48
C ARG A 169 0.85 9.23 3.04
N TYR A 170 -0.13 8.83 2.25
CA TYR A 170 -1.11 7.78 2.56
C TYR A 170 -0.88 6.61 1.61
N VAL A 171 -0.44 5.46 2.13
CA VAL A 171 -0.07 4.30 1.31
C VAL A 171 -0.88 3.08 1.72
N LEU A 172 -1.61 2.50 0.78
CA LEU A 172 -2.25 1.19 0.89
C LEU A 172 -1.54 0.24 -0.06
N ALA A 173 -0.57 -0.53 0.44
CA ALA A 173 0.23 -1.40 -0.42
C ALA A 173 0.66 -2.69 0.25
N GLY A 174 1.03 -3.70 -0.54
CA GLY A 174 1.62 -4.93 -0.01
C GLY A 174 2.92 -4.62 0.74
N ASP A 175 3.78 -3.83 0.10
CA ASP A 175 4.97 -3.21 0.69
C ASP A 175 4.94 -1.69 0.47
N GLY A 176 4.74 -0.93 1.54
CA GLY A 176 4.52 0.51 1.48
C GLY A 176 5.51 1.28 2.36
N ARG A 177 5.99 2.43 1.89
CA ARG A 177 6.83 3.36 2.66
C ARG A 177 6.25 4.76 2.63
N GLY A 178 6.20 5.45 3.76
CA GLY A 178 5.52 6.73 3.83
C GLY A 178 5.25 7.22 5.24
N ARG A 179 4.43 8.27 5.34
CA ARG A 179 4.02 8.85 6.64
C ARG A 179 2.96 7.99 7.32
N ALA A 180 1.86 7.73 6.63
CA ALA A 180 0.74 6.91 7.05
C ALA A 180 0.58 5.74 6.07
N VAL A 181 0.94 4.54 6.52
CA VAL A 181 1.05 3.32 5.72
C VAL A 181 0.17 2.24 6.31
N LEU A 182 -0.64 1.62 5.47
CA LEU A 182 -1.32 0.37 5.69
C LEU A 182 -0.73 -0.68 4.74
N SER A 183 0.13 -1.54 5.28
CA SER A 183 0.81 -2.62 4.59
C SER A 183 0.80 -3.92 5.38
N ARG A 184 1.44 -4.97 4.85
CA ARG A 184 1.58 -6.26 5.56
C ARG A 184 2.36 -6.13 6.86
N ARG A 185 3.33 -5.22 6.92
CA ARG A 185 4.28 -5.09 8.04
C ARG A 185 4.05 -3.86 8.91
N ARG A 186 3.24 -2.91 8.45
CA ARG A 186 3.00 -1.63 9.15
C ARG A 186 1.54 -1.22 9.00
N GLN A 187 0.88 -0.96 10.11
CA GLN A 187 -0.51 -0.54 10.16
C GLN A 187 -0.63 0.75 10.98
N ASP A 188 -0.43 1.90 10.33
CA ASP A 188 -0.58 3.18 11.02
C ASP A 188 -2.07 3.51 11.24
N PRO A 189 -2.50 3.94 12.44
CA PRO A 189 -3.92 4.19 12.73
C PRO A 189 -4.60 5.15 11.76
N GLU A 190 -3.89 6.22 11.36
CA GLU A 190 -4.38 7.22 10.39
C GLU A 190 -4.67 6.58 9.02
N ALA A 191 -3.80 5.69 8.54
CA ALA A 191 -4.00 4.99 7.29
C ALA A 191 -5.10 3.93 7.40
N VAL A 192 -5.17 3.21 8.52
CA VAL A 192 -6.22 2.23 8.78
C VAL A 192 -7.59 2.88 8.75
N GLU A 193 -7.78 3.99 9.44
CA GLU A 193 -9.06 4.70 9.45
C GLU A 193 -9.46 5.17 8.05
N LEU A 194 -8.54 5.83 7.34
CA LEU A 194 -8.80 6.35 5.99
C LEU A 194 -9.17 5.22 5.01
N PHE A 195 -8.35 4.18 4.92
CA PHE A 195 -8.54 3.13 3.92
C PHE A 195 -9.65 2.15 4.30
N THR A 196 -9.93 1.92 5.58
CA THR A 196 -11.11 1.12 5.97
C THR A 196 -12.42 1.88 5.80
N ARG A 197 -12.38 3.22 5.84
CA ARG A 197 -13.51 4.07 5.46
C ARG A 197 -13.80 3.97 3.96
N TRP A 198 -12.77 3.96 3.10
CA TRP A 198 -12.93 3.80 1.64
C TRP A 198 -13.22 2.36 1.22
N PHE A 199 -12.56 1.39 1.85
CA PHE A 199 -12.65 -0.03 1.55
C PHE A 199 -12.99 -0.82 2.82
N PRO A 200 -14.28 -0.91 3.19
CA PRO A 200 -14.71 -1.60 4.41
C PRO A 200 -14.28 -3.06 4.49
N ALA A 201 -14.05 -3.71 3.35
CA ALA A 201 -13.55 -5.08 3.29
C ALA A 201 -12.18 -5.26 3.99
N LEU A 202 -11.35 -4.22 4.07
CA LEU A 202 -10.06 -4.27 4.75
C LEU A 202 -10.21 -4.53 6.26
N LYS A 203 -11.37 -4.23 6.87
CA LYS A 203 -11.64 -4.53 8.28
C LYS A 203 -11.51 -6.02 8.60
N LYS A 204 -11.75 -6.90 7.63
CA LYS A 204 -11.62 -8.35 7.78
C LYS A 204 -10.20 -8.81 8.10
N ALA A 205 -9.20 -8.00 7.77
CA ALA A 205 -7.81 -8.30 8.08
C ALA A 205 -7.44 -8.04 9.55
N PHE A 206 -8.27 -7.30 10.28
CA PHE A 206 -8.04 -7.02 11.69
C PHE A 206 -8.77 -8.07 12.52
N THR A 207 -8.01 -9.02 13.06
CA THR A 207 -8.47 -9.95 14.09
C THR A 207 -8.61 -9.19 15.40
N GLY A 208 -9.52 -9.65 16.28
CA GLY A 208 -10.00 -8.91 17.45
C GLY A 208 -8.94 -8.41 18.45
N PRO A 209 -9.36 -7.71 19.53
CA PRO A 209 -8.44 -7.08 20.48
C PRO A 209 -7.44 -8.09 21.04
N MET A 210 -6.20 -7.64 21.29
CA MET A 210 -5.13 -8.49 21.83
C MET A 210 -5.66 -9.32 23.02
N PRO A 211 -5.38 -10.63 23.07
CA PRO A 211 -5.67 -11.41 24.26
C PRO A 211 -4.89 -10.81 25.43
N VAL A 212 -5.61 -10.27 26.41
CA VAL A 212 -5.02 -9.73 27.64
C VAL A 212 -4.50 -10.92 28.43
N VAL A 213 -3.18 -10.98 28.63
CA VAL A 213 -2.58 -11.96 29.54
C VAL A 213 -2.71 -11.41 30.95
N PRO A 214 -3.57 -11.99 31.82
CA PRO A 214 -3.59 -11.59 33.22
C PRO A 214 -2.24 -11.95 33.85
N VAL A 215 -1.56 -10.94 34.40
CA VAL A 215 -0.35 -11.13 35.20
C VAL A 215 -0.81 -11.59 36.58
N ASP A 216 -0.31 -12.76 36.98
CA ASP A 216 -0.57 -13.31 38.31
C ASP A 216 0.29 -12.58 39.33
N LYS A 217 -0.36 -11.75 40.17
CA LYS A 217 0.33 -10.97 41.21
C LYS A 217 0.60 -11.77 42.48
N SER A 218 0.13 -13.01 42.58
CA SER A 218 0.22 -13.82 43.82
C SER A 218 1.64 -14.23 44.20
N GLY A 219 2.63 -14.09 43.30
CA GLY A 219 4.05 -14.35 43.58
C GLY A 219 4.84 -13.15 44.09
N TRP A 220 4.20 -11.99 44.30
CA TRP A 220 4.83 -10.71 44.63
C TRP A 220 4.43 -10.15 46.01
N GLU A 221 3.62 -10.89 46.77
CA GLU A 221 3.24 -10.62 48.16
C GLU A 221 4.04 -11.51 49.12
#